data_AF-A0AAU3DFR6-F1
#
_entry.id   AF-A0AAU3DFR6-F1
#
_cell.length_a   1.000
_cell.length_b   1.000
_cell.length_c   1.000
_cell.angle_alpha   90.00
_cell.angle_beta   90.00
_cell.angle_gamma   90.00
#
_symmetry.space_group_name_H-M   'P 1'
#
loop_
_entity.id
_entity.type
_entity.pdbx_description
1 polymer ?
#
loop_
_entity_poly.entity_id
_entity_poly.type
_entity_poly.pdbx_seq_one_letter_code
_entity_poly.pdbx_strand_id
1 'polypeptide(L)'
;MSGLPTELRDQLRTVDIHERDTARLAAIYHRSVARLLTDALAADGHPAGGDLGRRVRRLPPALVRRAYSLPGTPLSDAEVPGLLSGLEAAAQPPAPAGVLTYDDGSWAQEGAVRATRALAVDDHGAIEVVADPSTVILESLLKARDALAVSWDAAWREHNTLVDCMVFAGGPLRSATNQSTFGAVYVSIDEAEDPLRLFEVLLHETGHHSLALRERFTTFLHNAETLSSHPLRKDPRPLRGTLHAAFVLARICRGLARYLDARPASGPLDRDEVVVRLDANRAMLASVMEGMGQAARWTEDGEALHASLLAVLAEQETAEQETAAHKVAEHEVAA
;
A
#
# COMPACT_ATOMS: atom_id res chain seq x y z
N MET A 1 17.92 -13.77 8.12
CA MET A 1 16.90 -13.47 9.14
C MET A 1 16.52 -14.78 9.82
N SER A 2 16.43 -14.80 11.15
CA SER A 2 15.84 -15.93 11.89
C SER A 2 14.49 -16.30 11.27
N GLY A 3 14.21 -17.59 11.12
CA GLY A 3 13.03 -18.09 10.40
C GLY A 3 11.76 -17.34 10.84
N LEU A 4 11.01 -16.83 9.86
CA LEU A 4 9.70 -16.25 10.12
C LEU A 4 8.84 -17.30 10.85
N PRO A 5 8.17 -16.96 11.96
CA PRO A 5 7.24 -17.86 12.63
C PRO A 5 6.26 -18.47 11.62
N THR A 6 6.08 -19.80 11.67
CA THR A 6 5.29 -20.53 10.68
C THR A 6 3.88 -19.97 10.55
N GLU A 7 3.29 -19.50 11.65
CA GLU A 7 1.95 -18.91 11.67
C GLU A 7 1.83 -17.59 10.89
N LEU A 8 2.93 -16.91 10.56
CA LEU A 8 2.91 -15.69 9.75
C LEU A 8 3.04 -15.97 8.25
N ARG A 9 3.28 -17.23 7.84
CA ARG A 9 3.47 -17.58 6.42
C ARG A 9 2.19 -17.43 5.62
N ASP A 10 1.03 -17.69 6.23
CA ASP A 10 -0.26 -17.61 5.53
C ASP A 10 -0.51 -16.19 5.02
N GLN A 11 -0.23 -15.16 5.84
CA GLN A 11 -0.33 -13.75 5.42
C GLN A 11 0.59 -13.40 4.24
N LEU A 12 1.72 -14.09 4.05
CA LEU A 12 2.58 -13.83 2.88
C LEU A 12 1.96 -14.35 1.58
N ARG A 13 1.17 -15.42 1.68
CA ARG A 13 0.73 -16.29 0.58
C ARG A 13 -0.66 -15.97 0.04
N THR A 14 -1.33 -14.92 0.52
CA THR A 14 -2.73 -14.61 0.15
C THR A 14 -2.98 -13.14 -0.09
N VAL A 15 -3.85 -12.79 -1.04
CA VAL A 15 -4.38 -11.42 -1.19
C VAL A 15 -5.37 -11.04 -0.09
N ASP A 16 -5.69 -11.92 0.85
CA ASP A 16 -6.49 -11.60 2.03
C ASP A 16 -5.73 -10.78 3.07
N ILE A 17 -6.47 -10.29 4.08
CA ILE A 17 -5.93 -9.50 5.18
C ILE A 17 -6.11 -10.28 6.48
N HIS A 18 -5.01 -10.78 7.01
CA HIS A 18 -4.93 -11.26 8.38
C HIS A 18 -4.36 -10.13 9.24
N GLU A 19 -5.24 -9.28 9.78
CA GLU A 19 -4.89 -8.02 10.47
C GLU A 19 -3.80 -8.19 11.53
N ARG A 20 -3.95 -9.22 12.38
CA ARG A 20 -2.98 -9.56 13.43
C ARG A 20 -1.60 -9.88 12.85
N ASP A 21 -1.57 -10.61 11.75
CA ASP A 21 -0.32 -11.07 11.14
C ASP A 21 0.35 -9.94 10.37
N THR A 22 -0.43 -9.08 9.68
CA THR A 22 0.07 -7.82 9.11
C THR A 22 0.70 -6.95 10.19
N ALA A 23 0.03 -6.74 11.32
CA ALA A 23 0.56 -5.95 12.43
C ALA A 23 1.86 -6.55 13.01
N ARG A 24 1.95 -7.89 13.10
CA ARG A 24 3.18 -8.57 13.54
C ARG A 24 4.31 -8.41 12.54
N LEU A 25 4.06 -8.60 11.24
CA LEU A 25 5.04 -8.41 10.17
C LEU A 25 5.56 -6.96 10.15
N ALA A 26 4.65 -5.98 10.22
CA ALA A 26 4.99 -4.56 10.26
C ALA A 26 5.86 -4.23 11.49
N ALA A 27 5.52 -4.75 12.67
CA ALA A 27 6.32 -4.54 13.87
C ALA A 27 7.73 -5.17 13.76
N ILE A 28 7.86 -6.35 13.15
CA ILE A 28 9.17 -6.97 12.87
C ILE A 28 9.97 -6.09 11.90
N TYR A 29 9.34 -5.61 10.84
CA TYR A 29 9.97 -4.71 9.87
C TYR A 29 10.46 -3.41 10.54
N HIS A 30 9.60 -2.72 11.28
CA HIS A 30 9.96 -1.48 11.96
C HIS A 30 11.09 -1.66 12.98
N ARG A 31 11.11 -2.76 13.76
CA ARG A 31 12.25 -3.07 14.64
C ARG A 31 13.54 -3.33 13.86
N SER A 32 13.46 -4.00 12.71
CA SER A 32 14.63 -4.22 11.85
C SER A 32 15.18 -2.91 11.29
N VAL A 33 14.32 -1.96 10.93
CA VAL A 33 14.74 -0.63 10.46
C VAL A 33 15.26 0.21 11.63
N ALA A 34 14.60 0.18 12.78
CA ALA A 34 15.03 0.89 13.99
C ALA A 34 16.42 0.44 14.43
N ARG A 35 16.74 -0.85 14.29
CA ARG A 35 18.07 -1.37 14.59
C ARG A 35 19.18 -0.66 13.80
N LEU A 36 18.93 -0.25 12.56
CA LEU A 36 19.91 0.51 11.78
C LEU A 36 20.24 1.85 12.46
N LEU A 37 19.23 2.55 12.98
CA LEU A 37 19.41 3.80 13.72
C LEU A 37 20.11 3.56 15.06
N THR A 38 19.73 2.52 15.80
CA THR A 38 20.29 2.26 17.13
C THR A 38 21.72 1.74 17.07
N ASP A 39 22.07 0.98 16.03
CA ASP A 39 23.44 0.54 15.78
C ASP A 39 24.33 1.74 15.44
N ALA A 40 23.84 2.69 14.63
CA ALA A 40 24.54 3.93 14.34
C ALA A 40 24.71 4.80 15.60
N LEU A 41 23.66 5.01 16.39
CA LEU A 41 23.72 5.72 17.67
C LEU A 41 24.73 5.08 18.64
N ALA A 42 24.75 3.75 18.73
CA ALA A 42 25.69 3.04 19.58
C ALA A 42 27.15 3.20 19.11
N ALA A 43 27.39 3.19 17.80
CA ALA A 43 28.70 3.46 17.22
C ALA A 43 29.22 4.86 17.55
N ASP A 44 28.30 5.84 17.67
CA ASP A 44 28.61 7.23 18.03
C ASP A 44 28.58 7.48 19.56
N GLY A 45 28.56 6.43 20.39
CA GLY A 45 28.67 6.55 21.85
C GLY A 45 27.34 6.77 22.59
N HIS A 46 26.20 6.52 21.93
CA HIS A 46 24.85 6.63 22.51
C HIS A 46 24.15 5.26 22.67
N PRO A 47 24.55 4.42 23.65
CA PRO A 47 24.05 3.04 23.79
C PRO A 47 22.56 2.94 24.18
N ALA A 48 21.95 4.02 24.67
CA ALA A 48 20.54 4.07 25.06
C ALA A 48 19.59 3.69 23.90
N GLY A 49 20.03 3.86 22.64
CA GLY A 49 19.23 3.48 21.47
C GLY A 49 18.87 1.99 21.42
N GLY A 50 19.75 1.09 21.89
CA GLY A 50 19.57 -0.35 21.72
C GLY A 50 18.31 -0.91 22.38
N ASP A 51 17.92 -0.39 23.56
CA ASP A 51 16.68 -0.82 24.22
C ASP A 51 15.43 -0.27 23.51
N LEU A 52 15.49 1.00 23.09
CA LEU A 52 14.40 1.65 22.35
C LEU A 52 14.09 0.91 21.06
N GLY A 53 15.11 0.54 20.27
CA GLY A 53 14.92 -0.19 19.01
C GLY A 53 14.17 -1.51 19.15
N ARG A 54 14.30 -2.21 20.30
CA ARG A 54 13.56 -3.46 20.57
C ARG A 54 12.10 -3.21 20.92
N ARG A 55 11.78 -2.03 21.46
CA ARG A 55 10.43 -1.65 21.87
C ARG A 55 9.64 -0.97 20.75
N VAL A 56 10.31 -0.53 19.68
CA VAL A 56 9.66 0.07 18.50
C VAL A 56 8.52 -0.82 17.99
N ARG A 57 7.36 -0.19 17.82
CA ARG A 57 6.16 -0.78 17.23
C ARG A 57 5.95 -0.26 15.81
N ARG A 58 6.12 1.05 15.62
CA ARG A 58 5.94 1.73 14.33
C ARG A 58 6.90 2.92 14.23
N LEU A 59 7.74 2.95 13.20
CA LEU A 59 8.56 4.12 12.91
C LEU A 59 7.77 5.10 12.03
N PRO A 60 7.79 6.41 12.34
CA PRO A 60 7.29 7.42 11.41
C PRO A 60 8.15 7.46 10.14
N PRO A 61 7.59 7.85 8.98
CA PRO A 61 8.30 7.87 7.70
C PRO A 61 9.62 8.65 7.71
N ALA A 62 9.72 9.73 8.49
CA ALA A 62 10.95 10.51 8.66
C ALA A 62 12.10 9.68 9.25
N LEU A 63 11.83 8.85 10.27
CA LEU A 63 12.83 7.97 10.86
C LEU A 63 13.18 6.80 9.94
N VAL A 64 12.21 6.28 9.19
CA VAL A 64 12.48 5.28 8.14
C VAL A 64 13.43 5.87 7.10
N ARG A 65 13.16 7.08 6.61
CA ARG A 65 14.02 7.80 5.67
C ARG A 65 15.41 7.98 6.21
N ARG A 66 15.53 8.42 7.47
CA ARG A 66 16.84 8.63 8.08
C ARG A 66 17.63 7.33 8.18
N ALA A 67 16.99 6.23 8.58
CA ALA A 67 17.62 4.91 8.65
C ALA A 67 18.20 4.47 7.30
N TYR A 68 17.46 4.68 6.20
CA TYR A 68 17.92 4.36 4.85
C TYR A 68 18.98 5.34 4.30
N SER A 69 19.12 6.55 4.88
CA SER A 69 20.18 7.51 4.52
C SER A 69 21.52 7.25 5.20
N LEU A 70 21.56 6.48 6.30
CA LEU A 70 22.77 6.27 7.10
C LEU A 70 24.03 5.88 6.29
N PRO A 71 23.95 4.98 5.28
CA PRO A 71 25.14 4.61 4.50
C PRO A 71 25.80 5.77 3.75
N GLY A 72 25.06 6.85 3.46
CA GLY A 72 25.56 8.02 2.73
C GLY A 72 25.63 9.30 3.57
N THR A 73 25.10 9.30 4.79
CA THR A 73 25.03 10.49 5.64
C THR A 73 25.15 10.06 7.11
N PRO A 74 26.34 10.14 7.72
CA PRO A 74 26.56 9.84 9.13
C PRO A 74 25.65 10.66 10.04
N LEU A 75 25.45 10.22 11.28
CA LEU A 75 24.72 11.00 12.27
C LEU A 75 25.52 12.24 12.66
N SER A 76 24.82 13.34 12.89
CA SER A 76 25.38 14.52 13.56
C SER A 76 24.88 14.58 15.00
N ASP A 77 25.71 15.12 15.92
CA ASP A 77 25.35 15.29 17.33
C ASP A 77 24.04 16.07 17.52
N ALA A 78 23.73 16.99 16.61
CA ALA A 78 22.50 17.78 16.63
C ALA A 78 21.24 16.95 16.34
N GLU A 79 21.34 15.85 15.61
CA GLU A 79 20.20 14.96 15.28
C GLU A 79 19.87 14.00 16.43
N VAL A 80 20.86 13.65 17.25
CA VAL A 80 20.74 12.59 18.26
C VAL A 80 19.54 12.76 19.20
N PRO A 81 19.29 13.96 19.80
CA PRO A 81 18.13 14.14 20.67
C PRO A 81 16.79 13.88 19.96
N GLY A 82 16.67 14.33 18.71
CA GLY A 82 15.47 14.11 17.88
C GLY A 82 15.25 12.64 17.54
N LEU A 83 16.33 11.91 17.24
CA LEU A 83 16.27 10.48 16.97
C LEU A 83 15.85 9.66 18.19
N LEU A 84 16.42 9.95 19.36
CA LEU A 84 16.05 9.27 20.61
C LEU A 84 14.59 9.53 20.98
N SER A 85 14.15 10.79 20.91
CA SER A 85 12.75 11.17 21.14
C SER A 85 11.80 10.47 20.17
N GLY A 86 12.14 10.46 18.88
CA GLY A 86 11.33 9.79 17.86
C GLY A 86 11.28 8.26 18.03
N LEU A 87 12.38 7.62 18.44
CA LEU A 87 12.40 6.18 18.76
C LEU A 87 11.56 5.86 20.01
N GLU A 88 11.55 6.74 21.00
CA GLU A 88 10.71 6.61 22.19
C GLU A 88 9.22 6.74 21.85
N ALA A 89 8.85 7.72 21.01
CA ALA A 89 7.50 7.85 20.50
C ALA A 89 7.08 6.61 19.68
N ALA A 90 7.97 6.11 18.82
CA ALA A 90 7.76 4.91 18.01
C ALA A 90 7.60 3.61 18.83
N ALA A 91 8.01 3.61 20.09
CA ALA A 91 7.82 2.49 21.02
C ALA A 91 6.42 2.48 21.69
N GLN A 92 5.70 3.60 21.64
CA GLN A 92 4.33 3.68 22.14
C GLN A 92 3.37 2.94 21.20
N PRO A 93 2.19 2.51 21.69
CA PRO A 93 1.12 2.02 20.81
C PRO A 93 0.84 3.07 19.73
N PRO A 94 0.86 2.70 18.44
CA PRO A 94 0.62 3.66 17.38
C PRO A 94 -0.78 4.25 17.54
N ALA A 95 -0.90 5.57 17.42
CA ALA A 95 -2.20 6.18 17.22
C ALA A 95 -2.81 5.60 15.92
N PRO A 96 -4.15 5.53 15.81
CA PRO A 96 -4.79 5.40 14.50
C PRO A 96 -4.19 6.44 13.56
N ALA A 97 -4.06 6.14 12.26
CA ALA A 97 -3.49 7.09 11.31
C ALA A 97 -4.19 8.43 11.46
N GLY A 98 -3.50 9.39 12.09
CA GLY A 98 -3.96 10.75 12.26
C GLY A 98 -3.74 11.38 10.91
N VAL A 99 -4.71 11.23 10.00
CA VAL A 99 -4.57 11.81 8.66
C VAL A 99 -4.90 13.29 8.78
N LEU A 100 -3.90 14.02 9.26
CA LEU A 100 -3.81 15.46 9.16
C LEU A 100 -2.39 15.71 8.65
N THR A 101 -2.35 16.22 7.43
CA THR A 101 -1.40 17.21 6.95
C THR A 101 -0.01 17.21 7.60
N TYR A 102 0.93 16.83 6.75
CA TYR A 102 2.36 16.94 6.94
C TYR A 102 2.79 18.30 7.54
N ASP A 103 3.64 18.21 8.57
CA ASP A 103 4.51 19.29 9.04
C ASP A 103 5.80 19.30 8.20
N ASP A 104 6.30 20.49 7.87
CA ASP A 104 7.20 20.92 6.78
C ASP A 104 8.54 20.17 6.51
N GLY A 105 8.77 18.99 7.09
CA GLY A 105 10.03 18.26 7.03
C GLY A 105 10.46 17.77 5.64
N SER A 106 11.53 18.35 5.09
CA SER A 106 12.17 18.08 3.78
C SER A 106 12.12 16.64 3.22
N TRP A 107 12.07 15.61 4.08
CA TRP A 107 11.89 14.20 3.71
C TRP A 107 10.66 13.93 2.83
N ALA A 108 9.54 14.65 3.01
CA ALA A 108 8.34 14.38 2.21
C ALA A 108 8.49 14.92 0.80
N GLN A 109 9.02 16.13 0.66
CA GLN A 109 9.38 16.71 -0.64
C GLN A 109 10.39 15.82 -1.39
N GLU A 110 11.44 15.36 -0.70
CA GLU A 110 12.40 14.41 -1.27
C GLU A 110 11.74 13.10 -1.70
N GLY A 111 10.80 12.58 -0.89
CA GLY A 111 10.05 11.37 -1.18
C GLY A 111 9.14 11.51 -2.39
N ALA A 112 8.44 12.64 -2.51
CA ALA A 112 7.59 12.95 -3.66
C ALA A 112 8.41 13.09 -4.94
N VAL A 113 9.55 13.80 -4.88
CA VAL A 113 10.51 13.88 -5.99
C VAL A 113 11.05 12.50 -6.38
N ARG A 114 11.38 11.66 -5.40
CA ARG A 114 11.84 10.29 -5.65
C ARG A 114 10.75 9.43 -6.30
N ALA A 115 9.51 9.55 -5.86
CA ALA A 115 8.37 8.83 -6.43
C ALA A 115 8.20 9.12 -7.92
N THR A 116 8.23 10.40 -8.31
CA THR A 116 8.07 10.77 -9.73
C THR A 116 9.25 10.36 -10.59
N ARG A 117 10.48 10.42 -10.08
CA ARG A 117 11.65 9.90 -10.81
C ARG A 117 11.50 8.41 -11.15
N ALA A 118 10.89 7.62 -10.26
CA ALA A 118 10.64 6.20 -10.51
C ALA A 118 9.56 5.94 -11.58
N LEU A 119 8.67 6.92 -11.80
CA LEU A 119 7.61 6.83 -12.80
C LEU A 119 8.10 7.10 -14.23
N ALA A 120 9.33 7.61 -14.39
CA ALA A 120 9.92 8.00 -15.69
C ALA A 120 8.98 8.91 -16.49
N VAL A 121 8.29 9.82 -15.80
CA VAL A 121 7.51 10.86 -16.47
C VAL A 121 8.51 11.86 -17.02
N ASP A 122 8.60 11.95 -18.35
CA ASP A 122 9.45 12.92 -19.07
C ASP A 122 9.03 14.38 -18.80
N ASP A 123 7.89 14.56 -18.14
CA ASP A 123 7.42 15.85 -17.66
C ASP A 123 8.15 16.23 -16.36
N HIS A 124 9.12 17.13 -16.50
CA HIS A 124 9.90 17.70 -15.41
C HIS A 124 9.12 18.74 -14.57
N GLY A 125 7.79 18.67 -14.59
CA GLY A 125 6.94 19.49 -13.72
C GLY A 125 7.44 19.44 -12.28
N ALA A 126 7.66 20.62 -11.70
CA ALA A 126 8.04 20.71 -10.29
C ALA A 126 6.94 20.07 -9.45
N ILE A 127 7.34 19.18 -8.54
CA ILE A 127 6.45 18.64 -7.52
C ILE A 127 6.54 19.56 -6.33
N GLU A 128 5.39 19.89 -5.76
CA GLU A 128 5.32 20.71 -4.57
C GLU A 128 4.39 20.05 -3.57
N VAL A 129 4.92 19.69 -2.40
CA VAL A 129 4.12 19.17 -1.30
C VAL A 129 3.23 20.28 -0.76
N VAL A 130 1.95 19.96 -0.61
CA VAL A 130 0.92 20.86 -0.08
C VAL A 130 0.80 20.60 1.42
N ALA A 131 1.23 21.58 2.22
CA ALA A 131 1.13 21.51 3.67
C ALA A 131 -0.32 21.64 4.17
N ASP A 132 -1.12 22.48 3.51
CA ASP A 132 -2.52 22.74 3.86
C ASP A 132 -3.45 22.40 2.67
N PRO A 133 -3.99 21.17 2.59
CA PRO A 133 -4.88 20.72 1.55
C PRO A 133 -6.24 21.39 1.71
N SER A 134 -6.91 21.60 0.59
CA SER A 134 -8.21 22.25 0.56
C SER A 134 -9.26 21.45 1.36
N THR A 135 -10.31 22.16 1.79
CA THR A 135 -11.50 21.53 2.39
C THR A 135 -12.09 20.43 1.52
N VAL A 136 -12.03 20.59 0.18
CA VAL A 136 -12.51 19.58 -0.78
C VAL A 136 -11.72 18.28 -0.64
N ILE A 137 -10.39 18.34 -0.59
CA ILE A 137 -9.54 17.17 -0.38
C ILE A 137 -9.84 16.50 0.96
N LEU A 138 -9.98 17.29 2.03
CA LEU A 138 -10.29 16.76 3.36
C LEU A 138 -11.66 16.06 3.38
N GLU A 139 -12.68 16.64 2.76
CA GLU A 139 -14.01 16.03 2.62
C GLU A 139 -13.97 14.74 1.80
N SER A 140 -13.24 14.72 0.68
CA SER A 140 -13.10 13.53 -0.18
C SER A 140 -12.34 12.41 0.54
N LEU A 141 -11.32 12.75 1.33
CA LEU A 141 -10.62 11.80 2.18
C LEU A 141 -11.52 11.21 3.26
N LEU A 142 -12.33 12.02 3.94
CA LEU A 142 -13.29 11.52 4.94
C LEU A 142 -14.27 10.54 4.30
N LYS A 143 -14.86 10.90 3.16
CA LYS A 143 -15.75 10.03 2.38
C LYS A 143 -15.09 8.70 1.99
N ALA A 144 -13.86 8.74 1.48
CA ALA A 144 -13.11 7.55 1.08
C ALA A 144 -12.80 6.64 2.28
N ARG A 145 -12.39 7.22 3.42
CA ARG A 145 -12.10 6.49 4.66
C ARG A 145 -13.35 5.85 5.24
N ASP A 146 -14.46 6.58 5.28
CA ASP A 146 -15.75 6.06 5.74
C ASP A 146 -16.24 4.91 4.85
N ALA A 147 -16.12 5.06 3.52
CA ALA A 147 -16.42 3.99 2.57
C ALA A 147 -15.58 2.74 2.85
N LEU A 148 -14.26 2.89 3.09
CA LEU A 148 -13.37 1.76 3.38
C LEU A 148 -13.67 1.10 4.72
N ALA A 149 -13.91 1.89 5.77
CA ALA A 149 -14.22 1.38 7.10
C ALA A 149 -15.53 0.58 7.13
N VAL A 150 -16.56 1.05 6.41
CA VAL A 150 -17.86 0.39 6.36
C VAL A 150 -17.84 -0.85 5.45
N SER A 151 -17.16 -0.78 4.31
CA SER A 151 -17.16 -1.87 3.33
C SER A 151 -16.16 -2.98 3.62
N TRP A 152 -15.00 -2.65 4.23
CA TRP A 152 -13.93 -3.61 4.46
C TRP A 152 -13.07 -3.24 5.68
N ASP A 153 -13.62 -3.52 6.86
CA ASP A 153 -12.97 -3.29 8.17
C ASP A 153 -11.52 -3.82 8.24
N ALA A 154 -11.24 -5.00 7.66
CA ALA A 154 -9.88 -5.52 7.62
C ALA A 154 -8.91 -4.67 6.78
N ALA A 155 -9.34 -4.14 5.62
CA ALA A 155 -8.52 -3.24 4.81
C ALA A 155 -8.34 -1.88 5.48
N TRP A 156 -9.37 -1.40 6.16
CA TRP A 156 -9.29 -0.21 7.00
C TRP A 156 -8.24 -0.36 8.12
N ARG A 157 -8.21 -1.50 8.82
CA ARG A 157 -7.21 -1.77 9.86
C ARG A 157 -5.81 -2.00 9.31
N GLU A 158 -5.67 -2.68 8.17
CA GLU A 158 -4.38 -2.81 7.47
C GLU A 158 -3.85 -1.42 7.07
N HIS A 159 -4.70 -0.56 6.49
CA HIS A 159 -4.34 0.82 6.16
C HIS A 159 -3.84 1.57 7.39
N ASN A 160 -4.59 1.59 8.50
CA ASN A 160 -4.16 2.29 9.71
C ASN A 160 -2.91 1.68 10.37
N THR A 161 -2.62 0.40 10.10
CA THR A 161 -1.39 -0.27 10.56
C THR A 161 -0.19 0.14 9.71
N LEU A 162 -0.35 0.19 8.40
CA LEU A 162 0.75 0.37 7.45
C LEU A 162 1.00 1.83 7.11
N VAL A 163 -0.05 2.65 6.97
CA VAL A 163 0.01 4.05 6.54
C VAL A 163 -0.10 4.99 7.73
N ASP A 164 0.94 5.80 7.92
CA ASP A 164 1.08 6.77 9.01
C ASP A 164 0.56 8.14 8.59
N CYS A 165 0.89 8.56 7.37
CA CYS A 165 0.45 9.83 6.83
C CYS A 165 0.20 9.79 5.32
N MET A 166 -0.61 10.73 4.85
CA MET A 166 -0.79 11.05 3.44
C MET A 166 -0.12 12.39 3.14
N VAL A 167 0.65 12.44 2.07
CA VAL A 167 1.37 13.63 1.60
C VAL A 167 0.74 14.06 0.28
N PHE A 168 0.05 15.19 0.29
CA PHE A 168 -0.56 15.76 -0.90
C PHE A 168 0.47 16.58 -1.67
N ALA A 169 0.46 16.49 -3.00
CA ALA A 169 1.39 17.25 -3.83
C ALA A 169 0.76 17.72 -5.14
N GLY A 170 1.16 18.89 -5.61
CA GLY A 170 0.96 19.30 -7.00
C GLY A 170 1.99 18.66 -7.93
N GLY A 171 1.67 18.56 -9.23
CA GLY A 171 2.59 18.10 -10.27
C GLY A 171 2.20 16.75 -10.89
N PRO A 172 3.11 16.10 -11.64
CA PRO A 172 2.79 14.95 -12.50
C PRO A 172 2.60 13.62 -11.78
N LEU A 173 2.69 13.62 -10.44
CA LEU A 173 2.40 12.43 -9.63
C LEU A 173 0.89 12.11 -9.73
N ARG A 174 0.51 10.84 -9.62
CA ARG A 174 -0.90 10.46 -9.34
C ARG A 174 -1.01 9.97 -7.90
N SER A 175 -0.34 8.86 -7.62
CA SER A 175 -0.06 8.39 -6.28
C SER A 175 1.24 7.59 -6.28
N ALA A 176 1.86 7.45 -5.12
CA ALA A 176 2.99 6.56 -4.94
C ALA A 176 3.26 6.22 -3.49
N THR A 177 4.02 5.15 -3.30
CA THR A 177 4.65 4.76 -2.05
C THR A 177 6.11 4.44 -2.28
N ASN A 178 6.94 4.65 -1.26
CA ASN A 178 8.37 4.39 -1.32
C ASN A 178 8.83 3.58 -0.11
N GLN A 179 9.69 2.58 -0.33
CA GLN A 179 10.26 1.81 0.78
C GLN A 179 11.08 2.69 1.75
N SER A 180 11.76 3.71 1.23
CA SER A 180 12.58 4.62 2.05
C SER A 180 11.75 5.57 2.91
N THR A 181 10.45 5.68 2.69
CA THR A 181 9.52 6.45 3.53
C THR A 181 8.31 5.58 3.86
N PHE A 182 8.56 4.29 4.17
CA PHE A 182 7.50 3.34 4.51
C PHE A 182 6.54 3.92 5.54
N GLY A 183 5.25 3.86 5.25
CA GLY A 183 4.18 4.51 6.01
C GLY A 183 3.72 5.86 5.46
N ALA A 184 4.43 6.48 4.51
CA ALA A 184 3.91 7.62 3.76
C ALA A 184 3.21 7.14 2.49
N VAL A 185 2.09 7.78 2.16
CA VAL A 185 1.41 7.67 0.86
C VAL A 185 1.42 9.04 0.20
N TYR A 186 2.01 9.16 -0.98
CA TYR A 186 2.03 10.40 -1.76
C TYR A 186 0.86 10.40 -2.73
N VAL A 187 0.09 11.48 -2.80
CA VAL A 187 -1.10 11.58 -3.66
C VAL A 187 -1.13 12.95 -4.30
N SER A 188 -1.49 13.02 -5.58
CA SER A 188 -1.70 14.32 -6.20
C SER A 188 -3.00 14.97 -5.75
N ILE A 189 -3.01 16.30 -5.74
CA ILE A 189 -4.22 17.06 -5.44
C ILE A 189 -5.38 16.70 -6.37
N ASP A 190 -5.09 16.45 -7.67
CA ASP A 190 -6.10 16.10 -8.67
C ASP A 190 -6.77 14.74 -8.40
N GLU A 191 -6.01 13.75 -7.91
CA GLU A 191 -6.58 12.48 -7.46
C GLU A 191 -7.30 12.63 -6.12
N ALA A 192 -6.84 13.56 -5.28
CA ALA A 192 -7.34 13.76 -3.92
C ALA A 192 -8.68 14.52 -3.84
N GLU A 193 -9.07 15.25 -4.88
CA GLU A 193 -10.36 15.96 -4.91
C GLU A 193 -11.56 15.02 -5.12
N ASP A 194 -11.34 13.81 -5.64
CA ASP A 194 -12.37 12.81 -5.93
C ASP A 194 -12.38 11.69 -4.87
N PRO A 195 -13.49 11.47 -4.14
CA PRO A 195 -13.54 10.46 -3.07
C PRO A 195 -13.43 9.02 -3.58
N LEU A 196 -13.88 8.71 -4.80
CA LEU A 196 -13.74 7.37 -5.37
C LEU A 196 -12.30 7.10 -5.78
N ARG A 197 -11.63 8.08 -6.40
CA ARG A 197 -10.20 7.98 -6.69
C ARG A 197 -9.39 7.85 -5.42
N LEU A 198 -9.70 8.63 -4.38
CA LEU A 198 -9.05 8.46 -3.08
C LEU A 198 -9.30 7.08 -2.48
N PHE A 199 -10.52 6.55 -2.57
CA PHE A 199 -10.81 5.19 -2.12
C PHE A 199 -9.93 4.15 -2.84
N GLU A 200 -9.79 4.27 -4.17
CA GLU A 200 -8.87 3.43 -4.95
C GLU A 200 -7.41 3.64 -4.51
N VAL A 201 -6.96 4.88 -4.30
CA VAL A 201 -5.60 5.21 -3.82
C VAL A 201 -5.31 4.60 -2.45
N LEU A 202 -6.27 4.65 -1.51
CA LEU A 202 -6.12 4.03 -0.19
C LEU A 202 -5.86 2.53 -0.32
N LEU A 203 -6.62 1.82 -1.17
CA LEU A 203 -6.42 0.40 -1.44
C LEU A 203 -5.12 0.13 -2.20
N HIS A 204 -4.82 0.97 -3.18
CA HIS A 204 -3.67 0.85 -4.08
C HIS A 204 -2.36 0.93 -3.30
N GLU A 205 -2.17 2.05 -2.61
CA GLU A 205 -0.91 2.38 -1.96
C GLU A 205 -0.71 1.59 -0.66
N THR A 206 -1.80 1.25 0.04
CA THR A 206 -1.74 0.27 1.13
C THR A 206 -1.36 -1.11 0.60
N GLY A 207 -1.86 -1.49 -0.58
CA GLY A 207 -1.50 -2.73 -1.27
C GLY A 207 -0.01 -2.81 -1.60
N HIS A 208 0.58 -1.71 -2.10
CA HIS A 208 2.02 -1.62 -2.32
C HIS A 208 2.82 -1.77 -1.02
N HIS A 209 2.46 -1.06 0.05
CA HIS A 209 3.12 -1.24 1.36
C HIS A 209 2.98 -2.67 1.88
N SER A 210 1.80 -3.28 1.75
CA SER A 210 1.54 -4.67 2.19
C SER A 210 2.39 -5.67 1.42
N LEU A 211 2.46 -5.59 0.09
CA LEU A 211 3.28 -6.50 -0.71
C LEU A 211 4.78 -6.26 -0.48
N ALA A 212 5.23 -5.01 -0.45
CA ALA A 212 6.62 -4.67 -0.16
C ALA A 212 7.07 -5.17 1.22
N LEU A 213 6.18 -5.10 2.23
CA LEU A 213 6.41 -5.68 3.55
C LEU A 213 6.59 -7.20 3.46
N ARG A 214 5.75 -7.92 2.72
CA ARG A 214 5.83 -9.38 2.56
C ARG A 214 7.10 -9.81 1.82
N GLU A 215 7.51 -9.07 0.79
CA GLU A 215 8.78 -9.28 0.07
C GLU A 215 10.03 -9.10 0.95
N ARG A 216 9.90 -8.55 2.17
CA ARG A 216 10.98 -8.59 3.17
C ARG A 216 11.20 -9.96 3.80
N PHE A 217 10.21 -10.84 3.71
CA PHE A 217 10.20 -12.14 4.39
C PHE A 217 10.20 -13.33 3.44
N THR A 218 9.81 -13.12 2.19
CA THR A 218 9.85 -14.15 1.16
C THR A 218 10.18 -13.56 -0.22
N THR A 219 10.48 -14.44 -1.16
CA THR A 219 10.60 -14.14 -2.59
C THR A 219 9.52 -14.90 -3.31
N PHE A 220 8.69 -14.22 -4.09
CA PHE A 220 7.58 -14.84 -4.82
C PHE A 220 7.97 -15.36 -6.21
N LEU A 221 9.04 -14.82 -6.79
CA LEU A 221 9.48 -15.13 -8.16
C LEU A 221 10.97 -15.47 -8.19
N HIS A 222 11.32 -16.59 -8.81
CA HIS A 222 12.71 -16.94 -9.12
C HIS A 222 13.33 -16.02 -10.17
N ASN A 223 12.50 -15.38 -11.01
CA ASN A 223 12.92 -14.54 -12.14
C ASN A 223 12.34 -13.12 -12.05
N ALA A 224 12.25 -12.56 -10.85
CA ALA A 224 11.63 -11.25 -10.56
C ALA A 224 12.13 -10.10 -11.45
N GLU A 225 13.42 -10.10 -11.79
CA GLU A 225 14.07 -9.05 -12.59
C GLU A 225 14.00 -9.28 -14.11
N THR A 226 13.43 -10.40 -14.55
CA THR A 226 13.24 -10.66 -15.99
C THR A 226 12.23 -9.68 -16.56
N LEU A 227 12.60 -9.02 -17.66
CA LEU A 227 11.71 -8.12 -18.37
C LEU A 227 10.66 -8.92 -19.15
N SER A 228 9.39 -8.58 -18.94
CA SER A 228 8.27 -9.09 -19.71
C SER A 228 7.57 -7.95 -20.43
N SER A 229 6.98 -8.23 -21.59
CA SER A 229 5.98 -7.36 -22.17
C SER A 229 4.87 -7.12 -21.15
N HIS A 230 4.42 -5.88 -21.05
CA HIS A 230 3.40 -5.47 -20.08
C HIS A 230 2.14 -5.03 -20.84
N PRO A 231 0.95 -5.58 -20.55
CA PRO A 231 -0.25 -5.24 -21.32
C PRO A 231 -0.61 -3.75 -21.25
N LEU A 232 -0.29 -3.09 -20.12
CA LEU A 232 -0.60 -1.67 -19.89
C LEU A 232 0.48 -0.68 -20.35
N ARG A 233 1.66 -1.14 -20.79
CA ARG A 233 2.78 -0.24 -21.12
C ARG A 233 3.53 -0.72 -22.35
N LYS A 234 3.98 0.21 -23.17
CA LYS A 234 4.82 -0.09 -24.35
C LYS A 234 6.20 -0.63 -23.95
N ASP A 235 6.75 -0.16 -22.83
CA ASP A 235 8.07 -0.56 -22.37
C ASP A 235 8.00 -1.82 -21.48
N PRO A 236 8.87 -2.82 -21.72
CA PRO A 236 8.99 -3.99 -20.86
C PRO A 236 9.29 -3.59 -19.41
N ARG A 237 8.69 -4.31 -18.46
CA ARG A 237 8.88 -4.11 -17.02
C ARG A 237 9.42 -5.40 -16.39
N PRO A 238 10.21 -5.30 -15.31
CA PRO A 238 10.53 -6.47 -14.50
C PRO A 238 9.26 -7.16 -14.02
N LEU A 239 9.24 -8.50 -14.01
CA LEU A 239 8.09 -9.29 -13.54
C LEU A 239 7.67 -8.96 -12.10
N ARG A 240 8.60 -8.48 -11.27
CA ARG A 240 8.28 -7.93 -9.95
C ARG A 240 7.27 -6.79 -10.04
N GLY A 241 7.44 -5.86 -10.98
CA GLY A 241 6.48 -4.78 -11.20
C GLY A 241 5.12 -5.29 -11.65
N THR A 242 5.09 -6.31 -12.50
CA THR A 242 3.85 -6.97 -12.95
C THR A 242 3.13 -7.68 -11.78
N LEU A 243 3.87 -8.35 -10.88
CA LEU A 243 3.32 -8.94 -9.67
C LEU A 243 2.70 -7.88 -8.75
N HIS A 244 3.39 -6.75 -8.57
CA HIS A 244 2.87 -5.63 -7.77
C HIS A 244 1.56 -5.08 -8.36
N ALA A 245 1.50 -4.92 -9.69
CA ALA A 245 0.27 -4.52 -10.37
C ALA A 245 -0.86 -5.53 -10.13
N ALA A 246 -0.62 -6.83 -10.32
CA ALA A 246 -1.61 -7.88 -10.08
C ALA A 246 -2.16 -7.83 -8.65
N PHE A 247 -1.26 -7.74 -7.66
CA PHE A 247 -1.63 -7.69 -6.24
C PHE A 247 -2.52 -6.50 -5.92
N VAL A 248 -2.13 -5.31 -6.37
CA VAL A 248 -2.88 -4.08 -6.13
C VAL A 248 -4.23 -4.08 -6.85
N LEU A 249 -4.28 -4.54 -8.11
CA LEU A 249 -5.54 -4.67 -8.86
C LEU A 249 -6.52 -5.61 -8.15
N ALA A 250 -6.02 -6.73 -7.62
CA ALA A 250 -6.84 -7.65 -6.84
C ALA A 250 -7.39 -7.01 -5.56
N ARG A 251 -6.59 -6.17 -4.87
CA ARG A 251 -7.06 -5.38 -3.72
C ARG A 251 -8.16 -4.40 -4.11
N ILE A 252 -7.98 -3.66 -5.20
CA ILE A 252 -8.96 -2.70 -5.70
C ILE A 252 -10.27 -3.40 -6.07
N CYS A 253 -10.19 -4.49 -6.85
CA CYS A 253 -11.37 -5.28 -7.23
C CYS A 253 -12.16 -5.75 -6.00
N ARG A 254 -11.45 -6.28 -4.98
CA ARG A 254 -12.08 -6.74 -3.74
C ARG A 254 -12.69 -5.61 -2.91
N GLY A 255 -12.06 -4.43 -2.88
CA GLY A 255 -12.58 -3.27 -2.16
C GLY A 255 -13.82 -2.67 -2.83
N LEU A 256 -13.79 -2.49 -4.14
CA LEU A 256 -14.94 -1.99 -4.91
C LEU A 256 -16.12 -2.97 -4.84
N ALA A 257 -15.89 -4.27 -4.99
CA ALA A 257 -16.94 -5.29 -4.84
C ALA A 257 -17.58 -5.26 -3.45
N ARG A 258 -16.76 -5.25 -2.38
CA ARG A 258 -17.26 -5.15 -1.00
C ARG A 258 -18.02 -3.85 -0.74
N TYR A 259 -17.61 -2.74 -1.36
CA TYR A 259 -18.37 -1.48 -1.27
C TYR A 259 -19.76 -1.61 -1.89
N LEU A 260 -19.88 -2.25 -3.05
CA LEU A 260 -21.17 -2.52 -3.69
C LEU A 260 -22.05 -3.47 -2.85
N ASP A 261 -21.45 -4.45 -2.19
CA ASP A 261 -22.12 -5.46 -1.35
C ASP A 261 -22.59 -4.92 0.00
N ALA A 262 -21.86 -3.97 0.60
CA ALA A 262 -22.21 -3.35 1.86
C ALA A 262 -23.50 -2.49 1.79
N ARG A 263 -24.10 -2.36 0.59
CA ARG A 263 -25.38 -1.70 0.28
C ARG A 263 -25.61 -0.31 0.90
N PRO A 264 -24.73 0.67 0.74
CA PRO A 264 -25.15 2.04 0.98
C PRO A 264 -25.77 2.58 -0.32
N ALA A 265 -27.09 2.45 -0.49
CA ALA A 265 -27.83 3.14 -1.56
C ALA A 265 -27.64 4.67 -1.52
N SER A 266 -27.12 5.17 -0.40
CA SER A 266 -26.69 6.54 -0.13
C SER A 266 -25.22 6.62 0.31
N GLY A 267 -24.38 5.70 -0.18
CA GLY A 267 -22.95 5.71 0.15
C GLY A 267 -22.25 6.96 -0.37
N PRO A 268 -21.10 7.31 0.20
CA PRO A 268 -20.42 8.56 -0.16
C PRO A 268 -19.79 8.50 -1.56
N LEU A 269 -19.73 7.33 -2.20
CA LEU A 269 -19.20 7.11 -3.55
C LEU A 269 -20.33 6.78 -4.52
N ASP A 270 -20.24 7.31 -5.74
CA ASP A 270 -21.16 7.03 -6.83
C ASP A 270 -21.13 5.55 -7.21
N ARG A 271 -22.29 4.89 -7.13
CA ARG A 271 -22.42 3.45 -7.38
C ARG A 271 -22.12 3.10 -8.84
N ASP A 272 -22.62 3.88 -9.79
CA ASP A 272 -22.47 3.57 -11.21
C ASP A 272 -21.01 3.73 -11.62
N GLU A 273 -20.32 4.75 -11.09
CA GLU A 273 -18.88 4.88 -11.30
C GLU A 273 -18.10 3.73 -10.65
N VAL A 274 -18.47 3.29 -9.44
CA VAL A 274 -17.83 2.12 -8.80
C VAL A 274 -17.95 0.86 -9.65
N VAL A 275 -19.11 0.61 -10.27
CA VAL A 275 -19.31 -0.55 -11.17
C VAL A 275 -18.37 -0.45 -12.37
N VAL A 276 -18.33 0.70 -13.04
CA VAL A 276 -17.43 0.93 -14.19
C VAL A 276 -15.97 0.72 -13.82
N ARG A 277 -15.54 1.25 -12.65
CA ARG A 277 -14.17 1.08 -12.14
C ARG A 277 -13.86 -0.38 -11.82
N LEU A 278 -14.81 -1.10 -11.22
CA LEU A 278 -14.65 -2.50 -10.88
C LEU A 278 -14.42 -3.33 -12.15
N ASP A 279 -15.27 -3.18 -13.16
CA ASP A 279 -15.16 -3.92 -14.42
C ASP A 279 -13.84 -3.64 -15.14
N ALA A 280 -13.42 -2.37 -15.20
CA ALA A 280 -12.14 -1.99 -15.78
C ALA A 280 -10.95 -2.61 -15.04
N ASN A 281 -10.95 -2.56 -13.70
CA ASN A 281 -9.87 -3.16 -12.89
C ASN A 281 -9.83 -4.69 -12.99
N ARG A 282 -10.99 -5.35 -13.14
CA ARG A 282 -11.08 -6.81 -13.35
C ARG A 282 -10.48 -7.23 -14.68
N ALA A 283 -10.86 -6.55 -15.77
CA ALA A 283 -10.30 -6.81 -17.09
C ALA A 283 -8.78 -6.63 -17.10
N MET A 284 -8.30 -5.60 -16.41
CA MET A 284 -6.88 -5.32 -16.24
C MET A 284 -6.16 -6.39 -15.42
N LEU A 285 -6.75 -6.85 -14.31
CA LEU A 285 -6.22 -7.95 -13.50
C LEU A 285 -6.11 -9.24 -14.33
N ALA A 286 -7.17 -9.61 -15.06
CA ALA A 286 -7.17 -10.80 -15.90
C ALA A 286 -6.04 -10.77 -16.93
N SER A 287 -5.87 -9.64 -17.62
CA SER A 287 -4.80 -9.45 -18.60
C SER A 287 -3.39 -9.55 -17.99
N VAL A 288 -3.20 -8.96 -16.80
CA VAL A 288 -1.92 -9.07 -16.07
C VAL A 288 -1.65 -10.52 -15.66
N MET A 289 -2.65 -11.23 -15.14
CA MET A 289 -2.52 -12.62 -14.69
C MET A 289 -2.22 -13.57 -15.84
N GLU A 290 -2.83 -13.38 -17.02
CA GLU A 290 -2.50 -14.14 -18.23
C GLU A 290 -1.03 -13.97 -18.60
N GLY A 291 -0.53 -12.73 -18.65
CA GLY A 291 0.87 -12.45 -18.95
C GLY A 291 1.82 -13.05 -17.92
N MET A 292 1.47 -13.01 -16.63
CA MET A 292 2.27 -13.64 -15.59
C MET A 292 2.27 -15.17 -15.70
N GLY A 293 1.15 -15.81 -16.04
CA GLY A 293 1.07 -17.27 -16.21
C GLY A 293 2.04 -17.81 -17.27
N GLN A 294 2.40 -16.98 -18.26
CA GLN A 294 3.34 -17.35 -19.33
C GLN A 294 4.82 -17.07 -18.97
N ALA A 295 5.09 -16.01 -18.21
CA ALA A 295 6.44 -15.49 -18.01
C ALA A 295 7.03 -15.76 -16.60
N ALA A 296 6.18 -15.89 -15.58
CA ALA A 296 6.61 -16.01 -14.19
C ALA A 296 7.11 -17.41 -13.84
N ARG A 297 8.22 -17.48 -13.11
CA ARG A 297 8.70 -18.69 -12.44
C ARG A 297 8.49 -18.53 -10.95
N TRP A 298 7.37 -19.04 -10.47
CA TRP A 298 6.93 -18.89 -9.09
C TRP A 298 7.80 -19.72 -8.13
N THR A 299 8.01 -19.19 -6.93
CA THR A 299 8.46 -20.00 -5.77
C THR A 299 7.25 -20.70 -5.14
N GLU A 300 7.43 -21.56 -4.14
CA GLU A 300 6.31 -22.16 -3.39
C GLU A 300 5.36 -21.10 -2.80
N ASP A 301 5.92 -20.07 -2.14
CA ASP A 301 5.11 -18.96 -1.62
C ASP A 301 4.47 -18.14 -2.75
N GLY A 302 5.16 -18.05 -3.89
CA GLY A 302 4.66 -17.41 -5.12
C GLY A 302 3.48 -18.14 -5.73
N GLU A 303 3.50 -19.47 -5.80
CA GLU A 303 2.40 -20.28 -6.32
C GLU A 303 1.15 -20.11 -5.47
N ALA A 304 1.30 -20.08 -4.14
CA ALA A 304 0.19 -19.84 -3.24
C ALA A 304 -0.41 -18.43 -3.43
N LEU A 305 0.44 -17.41 -3.55
CA LEU A 305 -0.03 -16.04 -3.85
C LEU A 305 -0.71 -15.96 -5.21
N HIS A 306 -0.16 -16.61 -6.23
CA HIS A 306 -0.72 -16.70 -7.57
C HIS A 306 -2.11 -17.35 -7.56
N ALA A 307 -2.28 -18.46 -6.84
CA ALA A 307 -3.58 -19.11 -6.67
C ALA A 307 -4.59 -18.18 -5.98
N SER A 308 -4.16 -17.44 -4.95
CA SER A 308 -5.00 -16.45 -4.27
C SER A 308 -5.43 -15.30 -5.21
N LEU A 309 -4.54 -14.84 -6.09
CA LEU A 309 -4.87 -13.84 -7.11
C LEU A 309 -5.92 -14.35 -8.11
N LEU A 310 -5.78 -15.61 -8.57
CA LEU A 310 -6.75 -16.24 -9.46
C LEU A 310 -8.13 -16.42 -8.79
N ALA A 311 -8.17 -16.70 -7.49
CA ALA A 311 -9.41 -16.80 -6.74
C ALA A 311 -10.22 -15.49 -6.78
N VAL A 312 -9.56 -14.32 -6.78
CA VAL A 312 -10.24 -13.02 -6.91
C VAL A 312 -10.97 -12.88 -8.24
N LEU A 313 -10.45 -13.47 -9.32
CA LEU A 313 -11.13 -13.48 -10.62
C LEU A 313 -12.29 -14.49 -10.63
N ALA A 314 -12.10 -15.68 -10.04
CA ALA A 314 -13.10 -16.75 -10.00
C ALA A 314 -14.32 -16.45 -9.11
N GLU A 315 -14.15 -15.69 -8.03
CA GLU A 315 -15.26 -15.19 -7.17
C GLU A 315 -16.34 -14.45 -7.99
N GLN A 316 -16.01 -14.02 -9.21
CA GLN A 316 -16.82 -13.09 -9.99
C GLN A 316 -17.63 -13.78 -11.07
N GLU A 317 -17.05 -14.78 -11.73
CA GLU A 317 -17.81 -15.65 -12.63
C GLU A 317 -19.01 -16.26 -11.89
N THR A 318 -18.83 -16.58 -10.62
CA THR A 318 -19.90 -17.13 -9.76
C THR A 318 -20.98 -16.07 -9.49
N ALA A 319 -20.61 -14.86 -9.08
CA ALA A 319 -21.56 -13.78 -8.78
C ALA A 319 -22.36 -13.32 -10.02
N GLU A 320 -21.73 -13.29 -11.20
CA GLU A 320 -22.38 -12.95 -12.46
C GLU A 320 -23.37 -14.04 -12.90
N GLN A 321 -23.00 -15.31 -12.76
CA GLN A 321 -23.88 -16.45 -13.05
C GLN A 321 -25.11 -16.46 -12.13
N GLU A 322 -24.94 -16.20 -10.84
CA GLU A 322 -26.05 -16.11 -9.88
C GLU A 322 -27.00 -14.95 -10.19
N THR A 323 -26.45 -13.78 -10.55
CA THR A 323 -27.26 -12.61 -10.93
C THR A 323 -28.04 -12.85 -12.22
N ALA A 324 -27.42 -13.49 -13.22
CA ALA A 324 -28.08 -13.85 -14.47
C ALA A 324 -29.20 -14.87 -14.25
N ALA A 325 -28.95 -15.90 -13.43
CA ALA A 325 -29.96 -16.90 -13.07
C ALA A 325 -31.16 -16.28 -12.34
N HIS A 326 -30.93 -15.32 -11.44
CA HIS A 326 -32.01 -14.63 -10.73
C HIS A 326 -32.92 -13.81 -11.67
N LYS A 327 -32.33 -13.07 -12.63
CA LYS A 327 -33.10 -12.29 -13.62
C LYS A 327 -33.97 -13.17 -14.53
N VAL A 328 -33.48 -14.36 -14.90
CA VAL A 328 -34.24 -15.33 -15.71
C VAL A 328 -35.43 -15.86 -14.90
N ALA A 329 -35.22 -16.22 -13.63
CA ALA A 329 -36.29 -16.71 -12.76
C ALA A 329 -37.40 -15.65 -12.52
N GLU A 330 -37.04 -14.36 -12.38
CA GLU A 330 -38.03 -13.28 -12.24
C GLU A 330 -38.87 -13.08 -13.51
N HIS A 331 -38.29 -13.28 -14.70
CA HIS A 331 -39.03 -13.21 -15.97
C HIS A 331 -39.97 -14.40 -16.18
N GLU A 332 -39.61 -15.60 -15.70
CA GLU A 332 -40.47 -16.79 -15.79
C GLU A 332 -41.65 -16.76 -14.81
N VAL A 333 -41.52 -16.10 -13.66
CA VAL A 333 -42.62 -15.94 -12.69
C VAL A 333 -43.59 -14.81 -13.10
N ALA A 334 -43.14 -13.88 -13.95
CA ALA A 334 -43.96 -12.78 -14.45
C ALA A 334 -44.73 -13.12 -15.76
N ALA A 335 -44.49 -14.29 -16.35
CA ALA A 335 -45.15 -14.80 -17.56
C ALA A 335 -46.24 -15.82 -17.23
#